data_AF-A0AAV7UJ53-F1
#
_entry.id   AF-A0AAV7UJ53-F1
#
_cell.length_a   1.000
_cell.length_b   1.000
_cell.length_c   1.000
_cell.angle_alpha   90.00
_cell.angle_beta   90.00
_cell.angle_gamma   90.00
#
_symmetry.space_group_name_H-M   'P 1'
#
loop_
_entity.id
_entity.type
_entity.pdbx_description
1 polymer ?
#
loop_
_entity_poly.entity_id
_entity_poly.type
_entity_poly.pdbx_seq_one_letter_code
_entity_poly.pdbx_strand_id
1 'polypeptide(L)'
;PWGRCAGDCGPDGIQSRSVWCVHKDGWTTHYSHCKQTSRPDSQQSCFKVCDWHNELFEWEVSDWQMCKLVLFTHGEVKPRTSECTTAQHGLQHRKIHCMQTLNRTVVADEICEYFTPRPPIEQVCLIPCPRDCIVSEFSSWSKCNKGCGKSLQHRTRSVLSPSLYGGSKCPNLTESRLCESKQSCPAGEEIYTYSLKVGPWSECRMPHLKDINLSGRTMLDFSSDSSERGSFRQQSNKPPNHSKPWSIEIGYQTRQVRCSRSDGKNAML
;
A
#
# COMPACT_ATOMS: atom_id res chain seq x y z
N PRO A 1 35.81 29.39 1.86
CA PRO A 1 34.65 29.26 2.77
C PRO A 1 34.16 30.63 3.24
N TRP A 2 32.85 30.78 3.43
CA TRP A 2 32.24 32.00 3.97
C TRP A 2 32.41 32.04 5.49
N GLY A 3 32.62 33.25 6.03
CA GLY A 3 32.65 33.49 7.47
C GLY A 3 31.26 33.44 8.10
N ARG A 4 31.18 33.67 9.42
CA ARG A 4 29.90 33.79 10.12
C ARG A 4 29.11 35.00 9.63
N CYS A 5 27.78 34.92 9.70
CA CYS A 5 26.89 36.02 9.38
C CYS A 5 27.03 37.13 10.44
N ALA A 6 27.38 38.34 10.01
CA ALA A 6 27.56 39.53 10.85
C ALA A 6 26.51 40.61 10.48
N GLY A 7 26.24 41.53 11.41
CA GLY A 7 25.22 42.59 11.23
C GLY A 7 24.02 42.43 12.17
N ASP A 8 22.91 43.07 11.81
CA ASP A 8 21.67 43.01 12.57
C ASP A 8 20.94 41.68 12.40
N CYS A 9 20.07 41.37 13.34
CA CYS A 9 19.29 40.14 13.32
C CYS A 9 18.29 40.15 12.16
N GLY A 10 18.20 39.05 11.42
CA GLY A 10 17.29 38.93 10.28
C GLY A 10 18.02 38.80 8.93
N PRO A 11 17.33 39.10 7.81
CA PRO A 11 17.82 38.83 6.45
C PRO A 11 18.93 39.79 5.97
N ASP A 12 19.14 40.89 6.68
CA ASP A 12 20.09 41.95 6.30
C ASP A 12 21.52 41.68 6.78
N GLY A 13 21.79 40.47 7.29
CA GLY A 13 23.11 40.04 7.67
C GLY A 13 24.05 39.95 6.46
N ILE A 14 25.34 40.18 6.70
CA ILE A 14 26.40 40.09 5.70
C ILE A 14 27.43 39.08 6.17
N GLN A 15 27.77 38.12 5.32
CA GLN A 15 28.90 37.22 5.52
C GLN A 15 29.99 37.58 4.52
N SER A 16 31.23 37.56 5.01
CA SER A 16 32.41 37.88 4.22
C SER A 16 33.29 36.66 4.03
N ARG A 17 33.99 36.60 2.90
CA ARG A 17 35.06 35.64 2.65
C ARG A 17 36.30 36.33 2.14
N SER A 18 37.44 35.76 2.46
CA SER A 18 38.70 36.19 1.89
C SER A 18 38.84 35.65 0.46
N VAL A 19 39.24 36.53 -0.44
CA VAL A 19 39.51 36.21 -1.84
C VAL A 19 40.96 36.60 -2.13
N TRP A 20 41.68 35.77 -2.85
CA TRP A 20 43.09 35.98 -3.20
C TRP A 20 43.31 35.70 -4.68
N CYS A 21 44.27 36.41 -5.27
CA CYS A 21 44.73 36.12 -6.62
C CYS A 21 45.77 35.03 -6.57
N VAL A 22 45.63 33.98 -7.38
CA VAL A 22 46.64 32.94 -7.52
C VAL A 22 47.34 33.13 -8.86
N HIS A 23 48.66 33.30 -8.83
CA HIS A 23 49.49 33.36 -10.04
C HIS A 23 49.68 31.96 -10.62
N LYS A 24 50.06 31.89 -11.90
CA LYS A 24 50.35 30.62 -12.59
C LYS A 24 51.45 29.83 -11.88
N ASP A 25 52.35 30.54 -11.21
CA ASP A 25 53.51 29.98 -10.50
C ASP A 25 53.18 29.61 -9.04
N GLY A 26 51.90 29.64 -8.65
CA GLY A 26 51.41 29.17 -7.34
C GLY A 26 51.41 30.21 -6.21
N TRP A 27 52.03 31.37 -6.41
CA TRP A 27 52.05 32.45 -5.41
C TRP A 27 50.70 33.16 -5.30
N THR A 28 50.33 33.58 -4.08
CA THR A 28 49.11 34.35 -3.84
C THR A 28 49.41 35.83 -3.64
N THR A 29 48.66 36.71 -4.28
CA THR A 29 48.73 38.16 -4.03
C THR A 29 47.40 38.72 -3.52
N HIS A 30 47.46 39.92 -2.96
CA HIS A 30 46.28 40.65 -2.51
C HIS A 30 45.27 40.82 -3.66
N TYR A 31 43.98 40.75 -3.33
CA TYR A 31 42.88 40.74 -4.30
C TYR A 31 42.84 41.98 -5.21
N SER A 32 43.41 43.10 -4.76
CA SER A 32 43.45 44.37 -5.52
C SER A 32 44.24 44.25 -6.82
N HIS A 33 45.13 43.27 -6.93
CA HIS A 33 45.94 43.03 -8.12
C HIS A 33 45.26 42.08 -9.13
N CYS A 34 44.07 41.56 -8.82
CA CYS A 34 43.27 40.76 -9.76
C CYS A 34 42.53 41.65 -10.74
N LYS A 35 42.28 41.12 -11.95
CA LYS A 35 41.29 41.69 -12.86
C LYS A 35 39.91 41.63 -12.21
N GLN A 36 39.25 42.79 -12.11
CA GLN A 36 37.98 42.96 -11.41
C GLN A 36 36.85 42.09 -11.99
N THR A 37 36.87 41.82 -13.30
CA THR A 37 35.91 40.95 -14.00
C THR A 37 36.04 39.47 -13.66
N SER A 38 37.18 39.03 -13.13
CA SER A 38 37.42 37.63 -12.72
C SER A 38 37.29 37.41 -11.22
N ARG A 39 36.98 38.48 -10.46
CA ARG A 39 36.93 38.42 -9.00
C ARG A 39 35.56 37.88 -8.57
N PRO A 40 35.51 36.76 -7.86
CA PRO A 40 34.27 36.30 -7.25
C PRO A 40 33.87 37.19 -6.07
N ASP A 41 32.58 37.27 -5.76
CA ASP A 41 32.08 38.14 -4.69
C ASP A 41 32.72 37.81 -3.35
N SER A 42 33.18 38.82 -2.62
CA SER A 42 33.78 38.67 -1.29
C SER A 42 32.78 38.88 -0.15
N GLN A 43 31.54 39.30 -0.47
CA GLN A 43 30.45 39.48 0.48
C GLN A 43 29.17 38.92 -0.13
N GLN A 44 28.30 38.38 0.71
CA GLN A 44 26.95 37.99 0.32
C GLN A 44 25.99 38.20 1.49
N SER A 45 24.70 38.34 1.19
CA SER A 45 23.66 38.41 2.21
C SER A 45 23.52 37.07 2.93
N CYS A 46 23.10 37.12 4.19
CA CYS A 46 22.83 35.97 5.01
C CYS A 46 21.77 36.31 6.07
N PHE A 47 21.05 35.28 6.50
CA PHE A 47 20.11 35.41 7.61
C PHE A 47 20.85 35.22 8.93
N LYS A 48 20.89 36.25 9.78
CA LYS A 48 21.48 36.16 11.11
C LYS A 48 20.42 35.74 12.13
N VAL A 49 20.59 34.54 12.66
CA VAL A 49 19.75 33.99 13.73
C VAL A 49 20.17 34.58 15.08
N CYS A 50 19.19 34.97 15.90
CA CYS A 50 19.38 35.61 17.21
C CYS A 50 18.42 34.99 18.23
N ASP A 51 18.76 35.05 19.51
CA ASP A 51 18.07 34.29 20.57
C ASP A 51 16.57 34.61 20.69
N TRP A 52 16.17 35.84 20.37
CA TRP A 52 14.76 36.28 20.40
C TRP A 52 13.91 35.73 19.24
N HIS A 53 14.52 35.11 18.23
CA HIS A 53 13.80 34.48 17.12
C HIS A 53 13.26 33.07 17.45
N ASN A 54 13.56 32.51 18.63
CA ASN A 54 13.17 31.14 18.99
C ASN A 54 11.67 30.88 18.85
N GLU A 55 10.81 31.86 19.20
CA GLU A 55 9.35 31.72 19.11
C GLU A 55 8.77 31.96 17.70
N LEU A 56 9.62 32.40 16.75
CA LEU A 56 9.20 32.75 15.39
C LEU A 56 9.32 31.60 14.39
N PHE A 57 10.03 30.53 14.77
CA PHE A 57 10.34 29.42 13.88
C PHE A 57 10.06 28.09 14.56
N GLU A 58 9.33 27.21 13.87
CA GLU A 58 9.01 25.88 14.36
C GLU A 58 9.28 24.82 13.29
N TRP A 59 9.66 23.62 13.73
CA TRP A 59 9.72 22.46 12.83
C TRP A 59 8.31 21.96 12.53
N GLU A 60 7.93 21.99 11.27
CA GLU A 60 6.79 21.25 10.78
C GLU A 60 7.23 19.83 10.39
N VAL A 61 6.66 18.84 11.06
CA VAL A 61 7.05 17.43 10.93
C VAL A 61 5.88 16.65 10.35
N SER A 62 6.09 16.02 9.19
CA SER A 62 5.06 15.18 8.59
C SER A 62 4.89 13.86 9.33
N ASP A 63 3.77 13.20 9.07
CA ASP A 63 3.60 11.79 9.41
C ASP A 63 4.65 10.93 8.71
N TRP A 64 4.92 9.76 9.30
CA TRP A 64 5.76 8.74 8.69
C TRP A 64 5.08 8.15 7.45
N GLN A 65 5.86 8.03 6.37
CA GLN A 65 5.41 7.32 5.17
C GLN A 65 5.24 5.83 5.45
N MET A 66 4.64 5.10 4.50
CA MET A 66 4.48 3.65 4.62
C MET A 66 5.84 2.96 4.77
N CYS A 67 5.92 1.97 5.66
CA CYS A 67 7.14 1.19 5.90
C CYS A 67 7.54 0.40 4.65
N LYS A 68 8.77 0.56 4.19
CA LYS A 68 9.34 -0.16 3.04
C LYS A 68 10.35 -1.18 3.51
N LEU A 69 10.33 -2.37 2.92
CA LEU A 69 11.28 -3.43 3.25
C LEU A 69 12.72 -3.00 2.95
N VAL A 70 13.61 -3.22 3.91
CA VAL A 70 15.05 -3.13 3.67
C VAL A 70 15.47 -4.51 3.14
N LEU A 71 15.80 -4.57 1.85
CA LEU A 71 16.37 -5.78 1.27
C LEU A 71 17.76 -5.98 1.86
N PHE A 72 17.93 -6.98 2.72
CA PHE A 72 19.25 -7.36 3.21
C PHE A 72 20.09 -7.82 2.02
N THR A 73 21.23 -7.16 1.82
CA THR A 73 22.20 -7.43 0.76
C THR A 73 22.94 -8.74 1.03
N HIS A 74 22.30 -9.86 0.71
CA HIS A 74 22.97 -11.14 0.46
C HIS A 74 22.37 -11.80 -0.77
N GLY A 75 22.42 -11.12 -1.93
CA GLY A 75 22.46 -11.75 -3.24
C GLY A 75 21.34 -12.71 -3.67
N GLU A 76 20.27 -12.93 -2.91
CA GLU A 76 19.23 -13.89 -3.27
C GLU A 76 17.85 -13.26 -3.47
N VAL A 77 17.39 -13.42 -4.71
CA VAL A 77 16.10 -13.00 -5.22
C VAL A 77 15.03 -13.99 -4.73
N LYS A 78 14.27 -13.59 -3.70
CA LYS A 78 12.85 -13.88 -3.39
C LYS A 78 12.67 -14.23 -1.90
N PRO A 79 12.03 -13.35 -1.08
CA PRO A 79 11.54 -13.79 0.21
C PRO A 79 10.34 -14.72 -0.06
N ARG A 80 10.56 -16.03 0.07
CA ARG A 80 9.45 -16.98 0.24
C ARG A 80 8.88 -16.78 1.65
N THR A 81 7.58 -17.01 1.80
CA THR A 81 6.87 -17.00 3.10
C THR A 81 7.51 -17.89 4.16
N SER A 82 8.39 -18.82 3.78
CA SER A 82 9.11 -19.74 4.66
C SER A 82 10.23 -19.12 5.51
N GLU A 83 10.73 -17.93 5.19
CA GLU A 83 11.92 -17.37 5.85
C GLU A 83 11.60 -16.29 6.90
N CYS A 84 10.36 -15.79 6.88
CA CYS A 84 9.90 -14.77 7.81
C CYS A 84 8.94 -15.37 8.84
N THR A 85 9.34 -15.39 10.11
CA THR A 85 8.56 -16.02 11.18
C THR A 85 7.54 -15.06 11.80
N THR A 86 7.91 -13.81 12.09
CA THR A 86 7.06 -12.84 12.81
C THR A 86 6.97 -11.48 12.12
N ALA A 87 8.10 -10.84 11.80
CA ALA A 87 8.15 -9.58 11.06
C ALA A 87 9.47 -9.40 10.29
N GLN A 88 9.42 -8.58 9.24
CA GLN A 88 10.56 -8.11 8.46
C GLN A 88 10.94 -6.69 8.90
N HIS A 89 12.23 -6.37 8.83
CA HIS A 89 12.69 -5.00 9.06
C HIS A 89 12.42 -4.14 7.84
N GLY A 90 11.88 -2.96 8.10
CA GLY A 90 11.68 -1.93 7.10
C GLY A 90 12.21 -0.58 7.57
N LEU A 91 12.15 0.36 6.65
CA LEU A 91 12.53 1.75 6.86
C LEU A 91 11.36 2.66 6.48
N GLN A 92 11.11 3.66 7.32
CA GLN A 92 10.18 4.74 7.04
C GLN A 92 10.91 6.06 6.93
N HIS A 93 10.43 6.90 6.01
CA HIS A 93 10.88 8.27 5.88
C HIS A 93 9.74 9.23 6.22
N ARG A 94 10.09 10.43 6.66
CA ARG A 94 9.16 11.55 6.77
C ARG A 94 9.83 12.83 6.29
N LYS A 95 9.02 13.84 5.99
CA LYS A 95 9.50 15.15 5.62
C LYS A 95 9.48 16.07 6.83
N ILE A 96 10.44 16.97 6.87
CA ILE A 96 10.50 18.05 7.85
C ILE A 96 10.74 19.35 7.10
N HIS A 97 10.16 20.43 7.60
CA HIS A 97 10.36 21.77 7.09
C HIS A 97 10.48 22.75 8.25
N CYS A 98 11.45 23.65 8.19
CA CYS A 98 11.48 24.79 9.10
C CYS A 98 10.45 25.83 8.62
N MET A 99 9.51 26.18 9.49
CA MET A 99 8.38 27.06 9.16
C MET A 99 8.40 28.32 10.02
N GLN A 100 8.13 29.47 9.40
CA GLN A 100 7.87 30.70 10.13
C GLN A 100 6.45 30.66 10.74
N THR A 101 6.32 30.89 12.04
CA THR A 101 5.05 30.73 12.78
C THR A 101 3.96 31.72 12.36
N LEU A 102 4.34 32.95 11.99
CA LEU A 102 3.41 34.02 11.60
C LEU A 102 2.77 33.79 10.23
N ASN A 103 3.58 33.46 9.21
CA ASN A 103 3.15 33.41 7.82
C ASN A 103 3.07 31.99 7.24
N ARG A 104 3.44 30.96 8.01
CA ARG A 104 3.52 29.55 7.56
C ARG A 104 4.35 29.39 6.27
N THR A 105 5.44 30.14 6.17
CA THR A 105 6.38 30.06 5.05
C THR A 105 7.51 29.09 5.37
N VAL A 106 7.87 28.26 4.39
CA VAL A 106 9.05 27.39 4.49
C VAL A 106 10.30 28.26 4.41
N VAL A 107 11.16 28.14 5.42
CA VAL A 107 12.46 28.83 5.49
C VAL A 107 13.58 27.80 5.54
N ALA A 108 14.83 28.28 5.59
CA ALA A 108 16.01 27.41 5.59
C ALA A 108 16.09 26.58 6.89
N ASP A 109 16.43 25.29 6.77
CA ASP A 109 16.48 24.33 7.88
C ASP A 109 17.47 24.77 8.99
N GLU A 110 18.55 25.47 8.61
CA GLU A 110 19.59 25.95 9.53
C GLU A 110 19.04 26.94 10.57
N ILE A 111 17.94 27.63 10.26
CA ILE A 111 17.29 28.58 11.18
C ILE A 111 16.71 27.82 12.37
N CYS A 112 15.95 26.75 12.12
CA CYS A 112 15.36 25.95 13.20
C CYS A 112 16.41 25.09 13.91
N GLU A 113 17.41 24.58 13.19
CA GLU A 113 18.49 23.76 13.76
C GLU A 113 19.33 24.50 14.81
N TYR A 114 19.42 25.83 14.70
CA TYR A 114 20.07 26.67 15.71
C TYR A 114 19.36 26.61 17.08
N PHE A 115 18.02 26.52 17.09
CA PHE A 115 17.22 26.53 18.32
C PHE A 115 16.89 25.14 18.83
N THR A 116 16.58 24.22 17.93
CA THR A 116 16.12 22.87 18.27
C THR A 116 16.74 21.83 17.34
N PRO A 117 17.16 20.67 17.87
CA PRO A 117 17.76 19.62 17.04
C PRO A 117 16.84 19.19 15.91
N ARG A 118 17.43 18.95 14.73
CA ARG A 118 16.71 18.47 13.56
C ARG A 118 15.96 17.16 13.87
N PRO A 119 14.63 17.10 13.71
CA PRO A 119 13.88 15.87 13.92
C PRO A 119 14.34 14.74 12.97
N PRO A 120 14.28 13.46 13.39
CA PRO A 120 14.74 12.36 12.54
C PRO A 120 13.88 12.26 11.27
N ILE A 121 14.51 12.14 10.11
CA ILE A 121 13.85 11.98 8.81
C ILE A 121 13.67 10.51 8.41
N GLU A 122 14.28 9.60 9.17
CA GLU A 122 14.35 8.16 8.93
C GLU A 122 14.17 7.41 10.25
N GLN A 123 13.44 6.29 10.21
CA GLN A 123 13.32 5.37 11.34
C GLN A 123 13.14 3.92 10.88
N VAL A 124 13.50 2.99 11.76
CA VAL A 124 13.25 1.56 11.57
C VAL A 124 11.80 1.23 11.93
N CYS A 125 11.19 0.33 11.17
CA CYS A 125 9.84 -0.17 11.39
C CYS A 125 9.76 -1.68 11.15
N LEU A 126 8.69 -2.30 11.62
CA LEU A 126 8.44 -3.74 11.45
C LEU A 126 7.26 -3.95 10.50
N ILE A 127 7.48 -4.78 9.48
CA ILE A 127 6.46 -5.20 8.51
C ILE A 127 6.06 -6.64 8.83
N PRO A 128 4.78 -6.93 9.13
CA PRO A 128 4.35 -8.30 9.37
C PRO A 128 4.68 -9.23 8.20
N CYS A 129 5.10 -10.45 8.49
CA CYS A 129 5.44 -11.42 7.43
C CYS A 129 4.25 -11.69 6.50
N PRO A 130 4.50 -11.86 5.18
CA PRO A 130 3.46 -12.26 4.24
C PRO A 130 2.87 -13.61 4.66
N ARG A 131 1.53 -13.69 4.69
CA ARG A 131 0.82 -14.94 4.96
C ARG A 131 0.04 -15.35 3.73
N ASP A 132 0.41 -16.51 3.17
CA ASP A 132 -0.27 -17.07 2.02
C ASP A 132 -1.69 -17.51 2.36
N CYS A 133 -2.56 -17.50 1.34
CA CYS A 133 -3.88 -18.05 1.50
C CYS A 133 -3.84 -19.56 1.74
N ILE A 134 -4.55 -20.01 2.77
CA ILE A 134 -4.73 -21.42 3.11
C ILE A 134 -6.15 -21.84 2.72
N VAL A 135 -6.27 -22.95 1.99
CA VAL A 135 -7.55 -23.49 1.51
C VAL A 135 -7.75 -24.90 2.07
N SER A 136 -9.00 -25.33 2.18
CA SER A 136 -9.36 -26.68 2.59
C SER A 136 -8.98 -27.70 1.53
N GLU A 137 -9.06 -28.98 1.89
CA GLU A 137 -9.15 -30.05 0.89
C GLU A 137 -10.41 -29.86 0.03
N PHE A 138 -10.37 -30.41 -1.17
CA PHE A 138 -11.54 -30.43 -2.02
C PHE A 138 -12.62 -31.34 -1.46
N SER A 139 -13.87 -30.93 -1.61
CA SER A 139 -15.03 -31.78 -1.43
C SER A 139 -14.97 -33.00 -2.36
N SER A 140 -15.74 -34.03 -2.01
CA SER A 140 -15.98 -35.15 -2.91
C SER A 140 -16.55 -34.65 -4.23
N TRP A 141 -16.17 -35.30 -5.33
CA TRP A 141 -16.73 -35.00 -6.63
C TRP A 141 -18.26 -35.07 -6.61
N SER A 142 -18.90 -34.08 -7.23
CA SER A 142 -20.33 -34.10 -7.48
C SER A 142 -20.70 -35.34 -8.29
N LYS A 143 -21.93 -35.84 -8.11
CA LYS A 143 -22.45 -36.90 -8.97
C LYS A 143 -22.43 -36.43 -10.43
N CYS A 144 -22.03 -37.32 -11.34
CA CYS A 144 -22.15 -37.08 -12.77
C CYS A 144 -23.62 -36.91 -13.13
N ASN A 145 -23.92 -35.87 -13.92
CA ASN A 145 -25.29 -35.68 -14.40
C ASN A 145 -25.69 -36.88 -15.27
N LYS A 146 -26.90 -37.40 -15.07
CA LYS A 146 -27.48 -38.53 -15.82
C LYS A 146 -27.96 -38.11 -17.22
N GLY A 147 -27.20 -37.24 -17.88
CA GLY A 147 -27.45 -36.84 -19.25
C GLY A 147 -26.62 -37.72 -20.20
N CYS A 148 -27.24 -38.16 -21.29
CA CYS A 148 -26.55 -38.83 -22.39
C CYS A 148 -25.47 -37.87 -22.99
N GLY A 149 -24.20 -38.30 -23.05
CA GLY A 149 -23.06 -37.50 -23.56
C GLY A 149 -21.89 -37.30 -22.59
N LYS A 150 -21.00 -36.34 -22.90
CA LYS A 150 -19.86 -35.94 -22.04
C LYS A 150 -20.37 -35.15 -20.82
N SER A 151 -20.63 -35.83 -19.71
CA SER A 151 -21.01 -35.16 -18.45
C SER A 151 -19.79 -34.61 -17.69
N LEU A 152 -19.99 -33.49 -17.01
CA LEU A 152 -18.98 -32.88 -16.12
C LEU A 152 -19.34 -33.18 -14.66
N GLN A 153 -18.32 -33.41 -13.86
CA GLN A 153 -18.39 -33.42 -12.39
C GLN A 153 -17.52 -32.27 -11.87
N HIS A 154 -17.92 -31.67 -10.77
CA HIS A 154 -17.19 -30.58 -10.13
C HIS A 154 -16.91 -30.91 -8.67
N ARG A 155 -15.87 -30.29 -8.13
CA ARG A 155 -15.59 -30.27 -6.70
C ARG A 155 -15.18 -28.87 -6.28
N THR A 156 -15.39 -28.55 -5.02
CA THR A 156 -15.16 -27.23 -4.45
C THR A 156 -14.36 -27.32 -3.16
N ARG A 157 -13.62 -26.27 -2.83
CA ARG A 157 -12.95 -26.11 -1.53
C ARG A 157 -13.18 -24.70 -1.01
N SER A 158 -13.07 -24.51 0.30
CA SER A 158 -13.22 -23.21 0.94
C SER A 158 -11.86 -22.60 1.28
N VAL A 159 -11.86 -21.29 1.47
CA VAL A 159 -10.70 -20.58 2.04
C VAL A 159 -10.76 -20.73 3.55
N LEU A 160 -9.70 -21.29 4.14
CA LEU A 160 -9.55 -21.40 5.59
C LEU A 160 -8.88 -20.15 6.17
N SER A 161 -7.94 -19.55 5.44
CA SER A 161 -7.28 -18.31 5.83
C SER A 161 -6.98 -17.46 4.59
N PRO A 162 -7.42 -16.19 4.55
CA PRO A 162 -7.12 -15.31 3.42
C PRO A 162 -5.65 -14.90 3.39
N SER A 163 -5.17 -14.50 2.21
CA SER A 163 -3.81 -13.93 2.07
C SER A 163 -3.69 -12.58 2.78
N LEU A 164 -2.63 -12.38 3.56
CA LEU A 164 -2.36 -11.12 4.28
C LEU A 164 -0.94 -10.61 3.97
N TYR A 165 -0.75 -9.29 4.13
CA TYR A 165 0.56 -8.62 4.06
C TYR A 165 1.39 -8.94 2.79
N GLY A 166 0.72 -9.04 1.64
CA GLY A 166 1.37 -9.35 0.36
C GLY A 166 1.61 -10.84 0.11
N GLY A 167 1.03 -11.72 0.92
CA GLY A 167 1.05 -13.17 0.67
C GLY A 167 0.31 -13.59 -0.60
N SER A 168 0.56 -14.83 -1.03
CA SER A 168 0.05 -15.40 -2.27
C SER A 168 -1.47 -15.52 -2.23
N LYS A 169 -2.12 -15.11 -3.32
CA LYS A 169 -3.58 -15.23 -3.49
C LYS A 169 -4.03 -16.69 -3.42
N CYS A 170 -5.28 -16.90 -3.04
CA CYS A 170 -5.88 -18.22 -2.99
C CYS A 170 -5.85 -18.90 -4.37
N PRO A 171 -5.49 -20.19 -4.43
CA PRO A 171 -5.61 -20.96 -5.66
C PRO A 171 -7.10 -21.18 -6.01
N ASN A 172 -7.38 -21.71 -7.21
CA ASN A 172 -8.75 -21.95 -7.67
C ASN A 172 -9.55 -22.78 -6.65
N LEU A 173 -10.74 -22.31 -6.31
CA LEU A 173 -11.62 -22.93 -5.32
C LEU A 173 -12.54 -23.99 -5.92
N THR A 174 -12.67 -24.02 -7.24
CA THR A 174 -13.51 -24.96 -7.98
C THR A 174 -12.68 -25.68 -9.02
N GLU A 175 -12.91 -26.98 -9.14
CA GLU A 175 -12.32 -27.81 -10.18
C GLU A 175 -13.42 -28.58 -10.89
N SER A 176 -13.28 -28.73 -12.20
CA SER A 176 -14.20 -29.48 -13.05
C SER A 176 -13.44 -30.51 -13.87
N ARG A 177 -14.01 -31.71 -14.01
CA ARG A 177 -13.47 -32.77 -14.88
C ARG A 177 -14.60 -33.50 -15.59
N LEU A 178 -14.24 -34.17 -16.67
CA LEU A 178 -15.16 -35.06 -17.38
C LEU A 178 -15.43 -36.33 -16.57
N CYS A 179 -16.62 -36.88 -16.71
CA CYS A 179 -17.00 -38.17 -16.14
C CYS A 179 -16.41 -39.31 -16.97
N GLU A 180 -15.97 -40.38 -16.29
CA GLU A 180 -15.36 -41.56 -16.94
C GLU A 180 -16.40 -42.46 -17.63
N SER A 181 -17.67 -42.36 -17.23
CA SER A 181 -18.75 -43.15 -17.83
C SER A 181 -19.16 -42.58 -19.19
N LYS A 182 -18.74 -43.24 -20.27
CA LYS A 182 -19.37 -43.13 -21.59
C LYS A 182 -20.72 -43.88 -21.54
N GLN A 183 -21.76 -43.28 -20.98
CA GLN A 183 -23.11 -43.82 -21.18
C GLN A 183 -23.47 -43.68 -22.65
N SER A 184 -23.59 -44.81 -23.34
CA SER A 184 -24.03 -44.85 -24.73
C SER A 184 -25.51 -44.45 -24.76
N CYS A 185 -25.79 -43.38 -25.48
CA CYS A 185 -27.14 -42.87 -25.62
C CYS A 185 -28.01 -43.86 -26.41
N PRO A 186 -29.26 -44.14 -25.99
CA PRO A 186 -30.22 -44.73 -26.89
C PRO A 186 -30.42 -43.79 -28.09
N ALA A 187 -30.43 -44.35 -29.30
CA ALA A 187 -30.64 -43.58 -30.53
C ALA A 187 -32.04 -42.94 -30.48
N GLY A 188 -32.11 -41.67 -30.07
CA GLY A 188 -33.37 -40.93 -29.94
C GLY A 188 -33.41 -39.85 -28.86
N GLU A 189 -32.45 -39.80 -27.92
CA GLU A 189 -32.36 -38.65 -27.00
C GLU A 189 -31.37 -37.61 -27.55
N GLU A 190 -31.89 -36.44 -27.90
CA GLU A 190 -31.12 -35.32 -28.45
C GLU A 190 -30.03 -34.88 -27.46
N ILE A 191 -28.77 -35.09 -27.83
CA ILE A 191 -27.61 -34.58 -27.10
C ILE A 191 -27.59 -33.07 -27.25
N TYR A 192 -28.16 -32.36 -26.29
CA TYR A 192 -28.09 -30.91 -26.30
C TYR A 192 -26.73 -30.42 -25.81
N THR A 193 -26.08 -29.55 -26.59
CA THR A 193 -24.86 -28.87 -26.16
C THR A 193 -25.24 -27.55 -25.49
N TYR A 194 -24.74 -27.31 -24.28
CA TYR A 194 -25.02 -26.09 -23.52
C TYR A 194 -23.83 -25.13 -23.65
N SER A 195 -24.12 -23.88 -24.00
CA SER A 195 -23.14 -22.81 -24.14
C SER A 195 -23.42 -21.73 -23.10
N LEU A 196 -22.40 -21.38 -22.32
CA LEU A 196 -22.48 -20.31 -21.34
C LEU A 196 -22.14 -18.97 -22.00
N LYS A 197 -23.12 -18.09 -22.14
CA LYS A 197 -22.91 -16.72 -22.60
C LYS A 197 -22.83 -15.81 -21.38
N VAL A 198 -21.67 -15.16 -21.22
CA VAL A 198 -21.41 -14.22 -20.12
C VAL A 198 -21.35 -12.82 -20.71
N GLY A 199 -22.23 -11.94 -20.24
CA GLY A 199 -22.24 -10.53 -20.62
C GLY A 199 -21.14 -9.71 -19.93
N PRO A 200 -20.97 -8.44 -20.34
CA PRO A 200 -20.03 -7.53 -19.67
C PRO A 200 -20.41 -7.29 -18.20
N TRP A 201 -19.41 -6.94 -17.39
CA TRP A 201 -19.63 -6.49 -16.01
C TRP A 201 -20.41 -5.17 -15.99
N SER A 202 -21.33 -5.03 -15.04
CA SER A 202 -21.97 -3.75 -14.76
C SER A 202 -20.99 -2.76 -14.15
N GLU A 203 -21.34 -1.48 -14.22
CA GLU A 203 -20.71 -0.46 -13.36
C GLU A 203 -20.79 -0.87 -11.88
N CYS A 204 -19.77 -0.46 -11.11
CA CYS A 204 -19.70 -0.74 -9.68
C CYS A 204 -20.80 0.02 -8.93
N ARG A 205 -21.62 -0.69 -8.15
CA ARG A 205 -22.73 -0.11 -7.37
C ARG A 205 -22.49 -0.27 -5.88
N MET A 206 -22.88 0.73 -5.10
CA MET A 206 -22.85 0.66 -3.65
C MET A 206 -24.04 -0.12 -3.11
N PRO A 207 -23.87 -1.01 -2.11
CA PRO A 207 -24.98 -1.68 -1.46
C PRO A 207 -25.86 -0.65 -0.73
N HIS A 208 -27.15 -0.64 -1.07
CA HIS A 208 -28.12 0.22 -0.39
C HIS A 208 -28.40 -0.34 1.01
N LEU A 209 -28.48 0.52 2.04
CA LEU A 209 -28.67 0.12 3.45
C LEU A 209 -29.91 -0.76 3.73
N LYS A 210 -30.84 -0.89 2.78
CA LYS A 210 -32.03 -1.75 2.88
C LYS A 210 -31.84 -3.17 2.32
N ASP A 211 -30.78 -3.44 1.55
CA ASP A 211 -30.51 -4.75 0.92
C ASP A 211 -29.57 -5.65 1.73
N ILE A 212 -29.01 -5.12 2.84
CA ILE A 212 -28.21 -5.89 3.80
C ILE A 212 -29.04 -7.01 4.46
N ASN A 213 -30.38 -6.88 4.46
CA ASN A 213 -31.29 -7.87 5.06
C ASN A 213 -31.92 -8.88 4.08
N LEU A 214 -31.60 -8.82 2.78
CA LEU A 214 -32.05 -9.83 1.79
C LEU A 214 -30.92 -10.54 1.04
N SER A 215 -29.66 -10.13 1.24
CA SER A 215 -28.49 -10.72 0.59
C SER A 215 -27.82 -11.85 1.38
N GLY A 216 -28.44 -12.34 2.46
CA GLY A 216 -28.01 -13.52 3.22
C GLY A 216 -28.12 -14.86 2.46
N ARG A 217 -28.03 -14.84 1.11
CA ARG A 217 -28.07 -16.06 0.27
C ARG A 217 -26.94 -16.19 -0.74
N THR A 218 -25.98 -15.28 -0.78
CA THR A 218 -24.75 -15.45 -1.59
C THR A 218 -23.45 -15.22 -0.83
N MET A 219 -23.53 -14.89 0.46
CA MET A 219 -22.46 -15.19 1.40
C MET A 219 -22.81 -16.53 2.02
N LEU A 220 -21.88 -17.49 1.97
CA LEU A 220 -21.96 -18.66 2.83
C LEU A 220 -21.90 -18.16 4.28
N ASP A 221 -23.06 -17.99 4.90
CA ASP A 221 -23.18 -17.82 6.34
C ASP A 221 -22.67 -19.10 7.01
N PHE A 222 -21.56 -19.00 7.74
CA PHE A 222 -21.22 -19.98 8.77
C PHE A 222 -22.12 -19.74 9.98
N SER A 223 -23.39 -20.17 9.92
CA SER A 223 -24.17 -20.45 11.14
C SER A 223 -25.43 -21.25 10.85
N SER A 224 -25.30 -22.55 11.03
CA SER A 224 -26.33 -23.46 11.56
C SER A 224 -25.53 -24.64 12.15
N ASP A 225 -25.62 -25.05 13.41
CA ASP A 225 -26.76 -25.01 14.30
C ASP A 225 -26.37 -25.12 15.78
N SER A 226 -27.28 -24.59 16.61
CA SER A 226 -27.66 -25.04 17.95
C SER A 226 -26.63 -25.16 19.08
N SER A 227 -26.92 -24.36 20.12
CA SER A 227 -26.63 -24.56 21.54
C SER A 227 -25.16 -24.66 21.96
N GLU A 228 -24.56 -23.52 22.29
CA GLU A 228 -23.93 -23.37 23.61
C GLU A 228 -23.77 -21.91 24.01
N ARG A 229 -24.16 -21.63 25.25
CA ARG A 229 -24.18 -20.32 25.89
C ARG A 229 -22.75 -19.97 26.29
N GLY A 230 -22.00 -19.32 25.39
CA GLY A 230 -20.63 -18.84 25.64
C GLY A 230 -20.56 -17.31 25.68
N SER A 231 -20.58 -16.72 26.87
CA SER A 231 -20.32 -15.29 27.07
C SER A 231 -18.86 -14.95 26.72
N PHE A 232 -18.60 -14.46 25.50
CA PHE A 232 -17.31 -13.84 25.17
C PHE A 232 -17.35 -12.33 25.44
N ARG A 233 -16.92 -11.95 26.64
CA ARG A 233 -16.47 -10.59 26.97
C ARG A 233 -15.27 -10.27 26.06
N GLN A 234 -15.48 -9.43 25.05
CA GLN A 234 -14.35 -8.83 24.32
C GLN A 234 -13.83 -7.66 25.15
N GLN A 235 -12.76 -7.91 25.92
CA GLN A 235 -12.00 -6.86 26.58
C GLN A 235 -11.43 -5.92 25.52
N SER A 236 -11.89 -4.68 25.58
CA SER A 236 -11.38 -3.54 24.85
C SER A 236 -9.93 -3.26 25.29
N ASN A 237 -8.97 -3.57 24.43
CA ASN A 237 -7.64 -2.97 24.46
C ASN A 237 -7.54 -2.03 23.25
N LYS A 238 -7.77 -0.73 23.51
CA LYS A 238 -7.57 0.37 22.56
C LYS A 238 -6.07 0.67 22.41
N PRO A 239 -5.51 0.78 21.19
CA PRO A 239 -4.37 1.65 20.93
C PRO A 239 -4.86 3.09 20.61
N PRO A 240 -4.03 4.13 20.84
CA PRO A 240 -4.45 5.50 20.76
C PRO A 240 -4.47 6.04 19.32
N ASN A 241 -5.51 6.83 19.05
CA ASN A 241 -5.73 7.79 17.96
C ASN A 241 -4.60 7.97 16.94
N HIS A 242 -4.88 7.66 15.67
CA HIS A 242 -4.60 8.61 14.58
C HIS A 242 -5.41 8.31 13.32
N SER A 243 -5.89 9.41 12.71
CA SER A 243 -6.43 9.59 11.36
C SER A 243 -7.64 8.72 10.94
N LYS A 244 -8.66 9.41 10.43
CA LYS A 244 -9.90 8.88 9.83
C LYS A 244 -9.66 7.51 9.19
N PRO A 245 -10.45 6.47 9.56
CA PRO A 245 -10.35 5.21 8.87
C PRO A 245 -10.67 5.52 7.41
N TRP A 246 -9.76 5.19 6.50
CA TRP A 246 -10.09 5.15 5.09
C TRP A 246 -11.36 4.31 4.98
N SER A 247 -12.49 4.94 4.71
CA SER A 247 -13.76 4.25 4.54
C SER A 247 -13.62 3.52 3.21
N ILE A 248 -13.11 2.29 3.29
CA ILE A 248 -13.05 1.39 2.14
C ILE A 248 -14.51 1.06 1.81
N GLU A 249 -15.02 1.72 0.79
CA GLU A 249 -16.35 1.52 0.26
C GLU A 249 -16.32 0.30 -0.67
N ILE A 250 -16.82 -0.83 -0.18
CA ILE A 250 -16.89 -2.08 -0.96
C ILE A 250 -18.20 -2.06 -1.77
N GLY A 251 -18.09 -1.76 -3.06
CA GLY A 251 -19.17 -1.91 -4.02
C GLY A 251 -19.27 -3.33 -4.61
N TYR A 252 -20.33 -3.60 -5.36
CA TYR A 252 -20.50 -4.86 -6.09
C TYR A 252 -20.78 -4.60 -7.57
N GLN A 253 -20.33 -5.51 -8.42
CA GLN A 253 -20.65 -5.57 -9.84
C GLN A 253 -21.45 -6.84 -10.11
N THR A 254 -22.45 -6.74 -10.97
CA THR A 254 -23.21 -7.89 -11.44
C THR A 254 -22.96 -8.08 -12.92
N ARG A 255 -23.13 -9.30 -13.42
CA ARG A 255 -23.09 -9.59 -14.85
C ARG A 255 -24.17 -10.60 -15.19
N GLN A 256 -24.72 -10.47 -16.39
CA GLN A 256 -25.69 -11.43 -16.88
C GLN A 256 -24.98 -12.70 -17.34
N VAL A 257 -25.45 -13.83 -16.85
CA VAL A 257 -24.98 -15.16 -17.24
C VAL A 257 -26.19 -15.89 -17.81
N ARG A 258 -26.08 -16.42 -19.03
CA ARG A 258 -27.16 -17.15 -19.71
C ARG A 258 -26.64 -18.46 -20.24
N CYS A 259 -27.28 -19.57 -19.88
CA CYS A 259 -26.99 -20.88 -20.43
C CYS A 259 -27.93 -21.14 -21.62
N SER A 260 -27.39 -21.16 -22.84
CA SER A 260 -28.14 -21.49 -24.06
C SER A 260 -27.93 -22.94 -24.45
N ARG A 261 -29.03 -23.68 -24.57
CA ARG A 261 -29.06 -25.04 -25.09
C ARG A 261 -28.99 -25.02 -26.63
N SER A 262 -28.43 -26.05 -27.26
CA SER A 262 -28.17 -26.10 -28.71
C SER A 262 -29.42 -26.04 -29.59
N ASP A 263 -30.61 -26.25 -29.02
CA ASP A 263 -31.92 -26.06 -29.66
C ASP A 263 -32.45 -24.62 -29.55
N GLY A 264 -31.63 -23.68 -29.06
CA GLY A 264 -31.97 -22.27 -28.91
C GLY A 264 -32.81 -21.96 -27.67
N LYS A 265 -33.21 -22.97 -26.88
CA LYS A 265 -33.97 -22.74 -25.64
C LYS A 265 -33.04 -22.35 -24.49
N ASN A 266 -33.51 -21.44 -23.63
CA ASN A 266 -32.79 -21.07 -22.41
C ASN A 266 -32.87 -22.22 -21.42
N ALA A 267 -31.73 -22.70 -20.95
CA ALA A 267 -31.67 -23.62 -19.83
C ALA A 267 -31.66 -22.80 -18.53
N MET A 268 -32.49 -23.16 -17.55
CA MET A 268 -32.41 -22.55 -16.23
C MET A 268 -31.04 -22.88 -15.61
N LEU A 269 -30.36 -21.84 -15.11
CA LEU A 269 -29.08 -21.91 -14.42
C LEU A 269 -29.26 -22.41 -12.98
#